data_AF-A0A964YR43-F1
#
_entry.id   AF-A0A964YR43-F1
#
_cell.length_a   1.000
_cell.length_b   1.000
_cell.length_c   1.000
_cell.angle_alpha   90.00
_cell.angle_beta   90.00
_cell.angle_gamma   90.00
#
_symmetry.space_group_name_H-M   'P 1'
#
loop_
_entity.id
_entity.type
_entity.pdbx_description
1 polymer ?
#
loop_
_entity_poly.entity_id
_entity_poly.type
_entity_poly.pdbx_seq_one_letter_code
_entity_poly.pdbx_strand_id
1 'polypeptide(L)'
;MLKFFTALWLLTASVFISGQVFLNEASNSNGTHYVLPNGSSPDWIELYNAGVSTYSLQGHFLSDRRDSLQKWVFPPYSLGSQQFLTVLANGKGSTFLVNHFETAVDHNMVWKYSIPNANIPNWTGLGFDDSGWSNGKMSIGYGDGDDSTLLGGPITSYYARSTFQISQYQDIVRAILDIDYDDGFVAYLNGTEIARAGLVGTPPNFDELSADHESQLYQGGALTYIEIDMSVLANVLINGTNVLAIEVHNSDPNSSDLSCWPFLTFGFGSAQNQFNGTTHPYFNNGNQGGSIETNFGIATAGETLYLSNASGILDSLVVPDLEAEMSVGKNQDGMGPTVIFPVPTPNSSNNVGIGFSGYEAMPIIQQTGGIYLQSLSVTVTNTSSNGG
;
A
#
# COMPACT_ATOMS: atom_id res chain seq x y z
N MET A 1 -62.85 40.96 -26.98
CA MET A 1 -61.43 40.75 -26.62
C MET A 1 -61.41 39.82 -25.41
N LEU A 2 -61.41 38.50 -25.65
CA LEU A 2 -61.53 37.47 -24.61
C LEU A 2 -60.11 37.03 -24.23
N LYS A 3 -59.66 37.34 -23.01
CA LYS A 3 -58.31 36.96 -22.53
C LYS A 3 -58.36 35.57 -21.92
N PHE A 4 -57.72 34.61 -22.58
CA PHE A 4 -57.44 33.28 -22.03
C PHE A 4 -56.35 33.40 -20.96
N PHE A 5 -56.62 32.91 -19.75
CA PHE A 5 -55.60 32.62 -18.75
C PHE A 5 -55.19 31.17 -18.90
N THR A 6 -53.98 30.92 -19.39
CA THR A 6 -53.32 29.61 -19.33
C THR A 6 -52.68 29.46 -17.96
N ALA A 7 -53.17 28.52 -17.15
CA ALA A 7 -52.54 28.12 -15.90
C ALA A 7 -51.35 27.19 -16.19
N LEU A 8 -50.14 27.65 -15.87
CA LEU A 8 -48.91 26.86 -15.97
C LEU A 8 -48.77 26.01 -14.71
N TRP A 9 -48.98 24.70 -14.83
CA TRP A 9 -48.69 23.73 -13.77
C TRP A 9 -47.18 23.49 -13.71
N LEU A 10 -46.50 23.99 -12.67
CA LEU A 10 -45.14 23.56 -12.35
C LEU A 10 -45.21 22.15 -11.75
N LEU A 11 -44.77 21.14 -12.51
CA LEU A 11 -44.36 19.86 -11.94
C LEU A 11 -43.06 20.09 -11.15
N THR A 12 -43.12 20.02 -9.83
CA THR A 12 -41.91 19.90 -9.00
C THR A 12 -41.43 18.46 -9.10
N ALA A 13 -40.39 18.23 -9.90
CA ALA A 13 -39.64 16.97 -9.85
C ALA A 13 -38.83 16.94 -8.55
N SER A 14 -39.17 16.03 -7.64
CA SER A 14 -38.34 15.74 -6.47
C SER A 14 -37.03 15.13 -6.94
N VAL A 15 -35.95 15.91 -6.94
CA VAL A 15 -34.61 15.38 -7.14
C VAL A 15 -34.22 14.67 -5.85
N PHE A 16 -34.26 13.33 -5.86
CA PHE A 16 -33.62 12.55 -4.81
C PHE A 16 -32.10 12.74 -4.96
N ILE A 17 -31.47 13.44 -4.02
CA ILE A 17 -30.02 13.47 -3.91
C ILE A 17 -29.63 12.13 -3.28
N SER A 18 -29.40 11.14 -4.13
CA SER A 18 -28.74 9.89 -3.75
C SER A 18 -27.28 10.19 -3.43
N GLY A 19 -26.69 9.53 -2.44
CA GLY A 19 -25.23 9.50 -2.30
C GLY A 19 -24.59 9.02 -3.60
N GLN A 20 -23.36 9.46 -3.91
CA GLN A 20 -22.64 8.97 -5.09
C GLN A 20 -21.88 7.67 -4.80
N VAL A 21 -21.34 7.56 -3.58
CA VAL A 21 -20.56 6.41 -3.14
C VAL A 21 -21.25 5.76 -1.94
N PHE A 22 -21.29 4.44 -1.96
CA PHE A 22 -21.98 3.60 -0.98
C PHE A 22 -21.08 2.53 -0.42
N LEU A 23 -21.38 2.07 0.79
CA LEU A 23 -20.91 0.78 1.30
C LEU A 23 -21.72 -0.31 0.60
N ASN A 24 -21.04 -1.08 -0.25
CA ASN A 24 -21.69 -2.04 -1.15
C ASN A 24 -21.77 -3.43 -0.55
N GLU A 25 -20.67 -3.94 -0.03
CA GLU A 25 -20.54 -5.30 0.49
C GLU A 25 -19.46 -5.33 1.58
N ALA A 26 -19.53 -6.27 2.51
CA ALA A 26 -18.50 -6.48 3.52
C ALA A 26 -18.52 -7.92 4.03
N SER A 27 -17.38 -8.41 4.52
CA SER A 27 -17.29 -9.72 5.19
C SER A 27 -16.28 -9.69 6.34
N ASN A 28 -16.68 -10.32 7.45
CA ASN A 28 -15.88 -10.54 8.67
C ASN A 28 -15.57 -12.03 8.92
N SER A 29 -15.82 -12.89 7.94
CA SER A 29 -15.76 -14.35 8.08
C SER A 29 -15.23 -15.00 6.80
N ASN A 30 -14.08 -14.51 6.33
CA ASN A 30 -13.51 -14.91 5.05
C ASN A 30 -12.78 -16.25 5.15
N GLY A 31 -13.12 -17.18 4.27
CA GLY A 31 -12.34 -18.40 4.07
C GLY A 31 -11.54 -18.34 2.76
N THR A 32 -11.93 -19.15 1.79
CA THR A 32 -11.26 -19.41 0.51
C THR A 32 -11.69 -18.47 -0.62
N HIS A 33 -12.82 -17.76 -0.48
CA HIS A 33 -13.33 -16.89 -1.56
C HIS A 33 -12.54 -15.59 -1.75
N TYR A 34 -11.88 -15.09 -0.71
CA TYR A 34 -11.02 -13.91 -0.80
C TYR A 34 -9.73 -14.14 -0.01
N VAL A 35 -8.70 -14.63 -0.70
CA VAL A 35 -7.39 -14.96 -0.15
C VAL A 35 -6.33 -14.10 -0.81
N LEU A 36 -5.57 -13.38 0.01
CA LEU A 36 -4.44 -12.59 -0.44
C LEU A 36 -3.29 -13.51 -0.90
N PRO A 37 -2.35 -13.01 -1.72
CA PRO A 37 -1.19 -13.78 -2.19
C PRO A 37 -0.32 -14.39 -1.09
N ASN A 38 -0.35 -13.84 0.13
CA ASN A 38 0.34 -14.36 1.30
C ASN A 38 -0.45 -15.48 2.04
N GLY A 39 -1.59 -15.92 1.50
CA GLY A 39 -2.46 -16.94 2.09
C GLY A 39 -3.42 -16.46 3.18
N SER A 40 -3.42 -15.17 3.52
CA SER A 40 -4.35 -14.62 4.52
C SER A 40 -5.72 -14.29 3.92
N SER A 41 -6.78 -14.43 4.72
CA SER A 41 -8.16 -14.09 4.38
C SER A 41 -8.68 -12.96 5.29
N PRO A 42 -8.24 -11.71 5.09
CA PRO A 42 -8.62 -10.60 5.96
C PRO A 42 -10.10 -10.23 5.80
N ASP A 43 -10.68 -9.60 6.82
CA ASP A 43 -11.96 -8.89 6.67
C ASP A 43 -11.82 -7.80 5.61
N TRP A 44 -12.94 -7.44 4.99
CA TRP A 44 -12.94 -6.41 3.96
C TRP A 44 -14.28 -5.68 3.85
N ILE A 45 -14.19 -4.50 3.27
CA ILE A 45 -15.27 -3.55 3.05
C ILE A 45 -15.19 -3.12 1.60
N GLU A 46 -16.28 -3.17 0.86
CA GLU A 46 -16.35 -2.70 -0.51
C GLU A 46 -17.16 -1.42 -0.62
N LEU A 47 -16.62 -0.49 -1.41
CA LEU A 47 -17.30 0.72 -1.84
C LEU A 47 -17.70 0.61 -3.30
N TYR A 48 -18.84 1.19 -3.65
CA TYR A 48 -19.31 1.32 -5.03
C TYR A 48 -19.64 2.79 -5.37
N ASN A 49 -19.15 3.26 -6.51
CA ASN A 49 -19.54 4.55 -7.08
C ASN A 49 -20.70 4.38 -8.06
N ALA A 50 -21.93 4.65 -7.61
CA ALA A 50 -23.14 4.60 -8.43
C ALA A 50 -23.27 5.80 -9.38
N GLY A 51 -22.39 6.80 -9.26
CA GLY A 51 -22.40 7.99 -10.11
C GLY A 51 -21.87 7.73 -11.51
N VAL A 52 -22.19 8.65 -12.42
CA VAL A 52 -21.74 8.62 -13.82
C VAL A 52 -20.35 9.22 -14.02
N SER A 53 -19.73 9.78 -12.97
CA SER A 53 -18.41 10.38 -13.00
C SER A 53 -17.50 9.78 -11.93
N THR A 54 -16.19 9.95 -12.09
CA THR A 54 -15.20 9.62 -11.06
C THR A 54 -15.49 10.41 -9.76
N TYR A 55 -15.26 9.77 -8.62
CA TYR A 55 -15.41 10.35 -7.28
C TYR A 55 -14.09 10.28 -6.51
N SER A 56 -13.67 11.40 -5.93
CA SER A 56 -12.48 11.44 -5.07
C SER A 56 -12.84 11.04 -3.64
N LEU A 57 -12.14 10.03 -3.11
CA LEU A 57 -12.24 9.63 -1.71
C LEU A 57 -11.33 10.45 -0.79
N GLN A 58 -10.57 11.41 -1.33
CA GLN A 58 -9.77 12.30 -0.49
C GLN A 58 -10.64 13.04 0.53
N GLY A 59 -10.23 13.02 1.81
CA GLY A 59 -10.97 13.63 2.91
C GLY A 59 -12.21 12.85 3.38
N HIS A 60 -12.38 11.60 2.92
CA HIS A 60 -13.37 10.66 3.42
C HIS A 60 -12.78 9.75 4.49
N PHE A 61 -13.65 9.15 5.29
CA PHE A 61 -13.28 8.29 6.40
C PHE A 61 -14.10 7.00 6.44
N LEU A 62 -13.49 5.93 6.90
CA LEU A 62 -14.18 4.73 7.39
C LEU A 62 -14.08 4.65 8.90
N SER A 63 -15.14 4.13 9.52
CA SER A 63 -15.16 3.84 10.95
C SER A 63 -16.11 2.68 11.26
N ASP A 64 -15.72 1.87 12.24
CA ASP A 64 -16.54 0.89 12.94
C ASP A 64 -17.28 1.49 14.16
N ARG A 65 -17.13 2.81 14.36
CA ARG A 65 -17.55 3.52 15.57
C ARG A 65 -18.30 4.81 15.28
N ARG A 66 -19.58 4.83 15.66
CA ARG A 66 -20.44 6.02 15.53
C ARG A 66 -19.94 7.24 16.31
N ASP A 67 -19.26 7.02 17.43
CA ASP A 67 -18.65 8.04 18.28
C ASP A 67 -17.30 8.56 17.75
N SER A 68 -16.74 7.93 16.70
CA SER A 68 -15.44 8.26 16.14
C SER A 68 -15.44 8.11 14.62
N LEU A 69 -16.18 8.97 13.90
CA LEU A 69 -16.37 8.85 12.44
C LEU A 69 -15.09 9.05 11.61
N GLN A 70 -14.06 9.70 12.15
CA GLN A 70 -12.78 9.97 11.47
C GLN A 70 -11.69 8.96 11.84
N LYS A 71 -12.06 7.71 12.19
CA LYS A 71 -11.13 6.71 12.74
C LYS A 71 -10.02 6.32 11.76
N TRP A 72 -10.38 6.13 10.49
CA TRP A 72 -9.43 5.86 9.40
C TRP A 72 -9.76 6.76 8.21
N VAL A 73 -8.74 7.40 7.66
CA VAL A 73 -8.86 8.32 6.51
C VAL A 73 -8.48 7.58 5.23
N PHE A 74 -9.28 7.76 4.17
CA PHE A 74 -8.91 7.23 2.87
C PHE A 74 -7.64 7.92 2.36
N PRO A 75 -6.73 7.17 1.71
CA PRO A 75 -5.72 7.81 0.89
C PRO A 75 -6.31 8.57 -0.30
N PRO A 76 -5.50 9.42 -0.97
CA PRO A 76 -5.86 9.95 -2.26
C PRO A 76 -6.20 8.80 -3.23
N TYR A 77 -7.49 8.62 -3.48
CA TYR A 77 -8.00 7.60 -4.39
C TYR A 77 -9.18 8.15 -5.18
N SER A 78 -9.19 7.89 -6.48
CA SER A 78 -10.25 8.30 -7.39
C SER A 78 -11.01 7.06 -7.87
N LEU A 79 -12.20 6.85 -7.33
CA LEU A 79 -13.06 5.74 -7.70
C LEU A 79 -13.83 6.10 -8.97
N GLY A 80 -13.55 5.43 -10.09
CA GLY A 80 -14.20 5.69 -11.38
C GLY A 80 -15.70 5.45 -11.35
N SER A 81 -16.39 5.97 -12.37
CA SER A 81 -17.82 5.73 -12.59
C SER A 81 -18.13 4.24 -12.63
N GLN A 82 -19.12 3.78 -11.86
CA GLN A 82 -19.55 2.37 -11.76
C GLN A 82 -18.43 1.41 -11.33
N GLN A 83 -17.36 1.90 -10.68
CA GLN A 83 -16.29 1.06 -10.16
C GLN A 83 -16.52 0.65 -8.70
N PHE A 84 -15.89 -0.46 -8.34
CA PHE A 84 -15.83 -1.04 -7.01
C PHE A 84 -14.43 -0.85 -6.42
N LEU A 85 -14.36 -0.74 -5.11
CA LEU A 85 -13.11 -0.71 -4.36
C LEU A 85 -13.22 -1.59 -3.12
N THR A 86 -12.47 -2.68 -3.08
CA THR A 86 -12.25 -3.44 -1.85
C THR A 86 -11.18 -2.78 -0.98
N VAL A 87 -11.52 -2.55 0.28
CA VAL A 87 -10.66 -2.07 1.37
C VAL A 87 -10.52 -3.20 2.38
N LEU A 88 -9.30 -3.58 2.73
CA LEU A 88 -9.06 -4.59 3.76
C LEU A 88 -9.33 -4.00 5.14
N ALA A 89 -10.05 -4.71 5.98
CA ALA A 89 -10.28 -4.37 7.37
C ALA A 89 -9.48 -5.30 8.28
N ASN A 90 -8.17 -5.13 8.33
CA ASN A 90 -7.27 -6.05 9.01
C ASN A 90 -6.46 -5.41 10.15
N GLY A 91 -6.78 -4.17 10.54
CA GLY A 91 -6.12 -3.48 11.64
C GLY A 91 -4.73 -2.92 11.33
N LYS A 92 -4.18 -3.14 10.13
CA LYS A 92 -2.80 -2.73 9.80
C LYS A 92 -2.67 -1.25 9.45
N GLY A 93 -3.70 -0.66 8.83
CA GLY A 93 -3.76 0.79 8.61
C GLY A 93 -2.92 1.35 7.45
N SER A 94 -2.65 0.59 6.39
CA SER A 94 -1.97 1.12 5.21
C SER A 94 -2.91 1.90 4.28
N THR A 95 -2.41 3.00 3.72
CA THR A 95 -3.22 3.96 2.96
C THR A 95 -2.64 4.17 1.56
N PHE A 96 -2.39 3.14 0.76
CA PHE A 96 -2.01 3.40 -0.64
C PHE A 96 -2.23 2.23 -1.58
N LEU A 97 -2.62 2.59 -2.80
CA LEU A 97 -2.43 1.77 -3.98
C LEU A 97 -1.34 2.42 -4.81
N VAL A 98 -0.31 1.65 -5.12
CA VAL A 98 0.71 2.05 -6.09
C VAL A 98 0.15 1.76 -7.47
N ASN A 99 -0.08 2.81 -8.25
CA ASN A 99 -0.45 2.70 -9.65
C ASN A 99 0.68 2.09 -10.49
N HIS A 100 1.89 2.62 -10.32
CA HIS A 100 3.10 2.15 -10.99
C HIS A 100 4.35 2.52 -10.17
N PHE A 101 5.47 1.88 -10.50
CA PHE A 101 6.77 2.18 -9.93
C PHE A 101 7.70 2.81 -10.97
N GLU A 102 8.56 3.72 -10.52
CA GLU A 102 9.64 4.29 -11.33
C GLU A 102 10.92 4.40 -10.51
N THR A 103 12.06 4.07 -11.13
CA THR A 103 13.37 4.22 -10.50
C THR A 103 13.89 5.64 -10.74
N ALA A 104 14.00 6.40 -9.65
CA ALA A 104 14.49 7.77 -9.64
C ALA A 104 16.03 7.84 -9.71
N VAL A 105 16.70 6.89 -9.07
CA VAL A 105 18.15 6.76 -9.08
C VAL A 105 18.52 5.35 -9.50
N ASP A 106 19.19 5.22 -10.65
CA ASP A 106 19.64 3.95 -11.23
C ASP A 106 21.16 3.93 -11.46
N HIS A 107 21.64 2.81 -12.00
CA HIS A 107 23.05 2.57 -12.30
C HIS A 107 23.61 3.41 -13.46
N ASN A 108 22.74 3.95 -14.32
CA ASN A 108 23.15 4.75 -15.47
C ASN A 108 23.39 6.21 -15.11
N MET A 109 22.93 6.64 -13.94
CA MET A 109 23.15 7.99 -13.44
C MET A 109 24.62 8.25 -13.14
N VAL A 110 25.01 9.52 -13.32
CA VAL A 110 26.31 10.00 -12.87
C VAL A 110 26.23 10.26 -11.37
N TRP A 111 27.22 9.74 -10.66
CA TRP A 111 27.45 9.94 -9.25
C TRP A 111 28.70 10.80 -9.05
N LYS A 112 28.61 11.74 -8.11
CA LYS A 112 29.76 12.44 -7.55
C LYS A 112 30.32 11.59 -6.41
N TYR A 113 31.64 11.40 -6.34
CA TYR A 113 32.25 10.64 -5.25
C TYR A 113 33.57 11.24 -4.74
N SER A 114 33.90 10.91 -3.49
CA SER A 114 35.13 11.29 -2.79
C SER A 114 35.60 10.15 -1.88
N ILE A 115 36.92 9.98 -1.77
CA ILE A 115 37.55 9.10 -0.78
C ILE A 115 38.01 10.02 0.36
N PRO A 116 37.30 10.05 1.50
CA PRO A 116 37.59 10.98 2.57
C PRO A 116 38.89 10.63 3.31
N ASN A 117 39.59 11.65 3.80
CA ASN A 117 40.70 11.52 4.77
C ASN A 117 40.39 12.20 6.12
N ALA A 118 39.16 12.67 6.27
CA ALA A 118 38.55 13.27 7.46
C ALA A 118 37.03 13.32 7.26
N ASN A 119 36.27 13.46 8.34
CA ASN A 119 34.82 13.66 8.27
C ASN A 119 34.49 14.90 7.43
N ILE A 120 33.58 14.76 6.46
CA ILE A 120 33.11 15.86 5.61
C ILE A 120 31.76 16.36 6.16
N PRO A 121 31.63 17.57 6.70
CA PRO A 121 30.36 18.01 7.27
C PRO A 121 29.28 18.25 6.21
N ASN A 122 28.03 17.87 6.52
CA ASN A 122 26.82 18.17 5.73
C ASN A 122 26.81 17.65 4.28
N TRP A 123 27.72 16.75 3.91
CA TRP A 123 27.89 16.28 2.53
C TRP A 123 26.66 15.59 1.93
N THR A 124 25.81 15.04 2.79
CA THR A 124 24.57 14.34 2.45
C THR A 124 23.42 15.29 2.09
N GLY A 125 23.53 16.59 2.41
CA GLY A 125 22.45 17.58 2.25
C GLY A 125 22.46 18.33 0.92
N LEU A 126 21.29 18.84 0.51
CA LEU A 126 21.10 19.56 -0.77
C LEU A 126 22.04 20.74 -1.02
N GLY A 127 22.46 21.44 0.04
CA GLY A 127 23.31 22.63 -0.06
C GLY A 127 24.82 22.35 -0.15
N PHE A 128 25.24 21.08 -0.16
CA PHE A 128 26.66 20.75 -0.23
C PHE A 128 27.24 20.98 -1.62
N ASP A 129 28.38 21.66 -1.68
CA ASP A 129 29.17 21.88 -2.90
C ASP A 129 30.10 20.68 -3.15
N ASP A 130 29.73 19.84 -4.12
CA ASP A 130 30.49 18.68 -4.57
C ASP A 130 31.27 18.94 -5.87
N SER A 131 31.49 20.20 -6.24
CA SER A 131 32.24 20.54 -7.46
C SER A 131 33.66 19.99 -7.47
N GLY A 132 34.25 19.77 -6.30
CA GLY A 132 35.56 19.13 -6.11
C GLY A 132 35.55 17.60 -6.16
N TRP A 133 34.38 16.96 -6.25
CA TRP A 133 34.26 15.50 -6.27
C TRP A 133 34.39 14.93 -7.68
N SER A 134 34.97 13.74 -7.76
CA SER A 134 35.11 12.98 -8.99
C SER A 134 33.74 12.54 -9.52
N ASN A 135 33.62 12.31 -10.83
CA ASN A 135 32.41 11.74 -11.43
C ASN A 135 32.63 10.26 -11.71
N GLY A 136 31.62 9.44 -11.43
CA GLY A 136 31.58 8.00 -11.70
C GLY A 136 30.19 7.53 -12.08
N LYS A 137 30.08 6.31 -12.60
CA LYS A 137 28.83 5.56 -12.72
C LYS A 137 28.78 4.49 -11.65
N MET A 138 27.58 4.11 -11.22
CA MET A 138 27.39 3.03 -10.26
C MET A 138 27.34 1.68 -10.98
N SER A 139 27.92 0.60 -10.48
CA SER A 139 28.66 0.40 -9.22
C SER A 139 30.00 1.13 -9.14
N ILE A 140 30.40 1.51 -7.92
CA ILE A 140 31.69 2.12 -7.59
C ILE A 140 32.40 1.21 -6.57
N GLY A 141 33.64 0.81 -6.88
CA GLY A 141 34.34 -0.19 -6.09
C GLY A 141 35.72 -0.58 -6.63
N TYR A 142 36.27 -1.67 -6.11
CA TYR A 142 37.48 -2.33 -6.61
C TYR A 142 37.50 -3.82 -6.22
N GLY A 143 38.42 -4.60 -6.80
CA GLY A 143 38.66 -6.01 -6.43
C GLY A 143 38.16 -7.00 -7.47
N ASP A 144 36.87 -6.97 -7.79
CA ASP A 144 36.20 -8.05 -8.55
C ASP A 144 36.08 -7.82 -10.07
N GLY A 145 36.37 -6.61 -10.53
CA GLY A 145 36.42 -6.29 -11.95
C GLY A 145 35.04 -6.14 -12.62
N ASP A 146 33.99 -5.93 -11.84
CA ASP A 146 32.61 -5.68 -12.26
C ASP A 146 32.13 -4.24 -11.99
N ASP A 147 32.91 -3.43 -11.28
CA ASP A 147 32.58 -2.03 -11.02
C ASP A 147 32.62 -1.14 -12.27
N SER A 148 31.57 -0.34 -12.43
CA SER A 148 31.51 0.68 -13.49
C SER A 148 32.48 1.84 -13.24
N THR A 149 32.79 2.13 -11.98
CA THR A 149 33.85 3.06 -11.58
C THR A 149 34.86 2.36 -10.69
N LEU A 150 36.06 2.14 -11.22
CA LEU A 150 37.15 1.51 -10.49
C LEU A 150 37.89 2.51 -9.60
N LEU A 151 37.97 2.21 -8.30
CA LEU A 151 38.77 2.93 -7.30
C LEU A 151 40.18 2.33 -7.17
N GLY A 152 41.13 3.15 -6.69
CA GLY A 152 42.46 2.69 -6.32
C GLY A 152 42.50 2.22 -4.86
N GLY A 153 42.08 0.99 -4.60
CA GLY A 153 42.13 0.38 -3.26
C GLY A 153 43.54 0.01 -2.78
N PRO A 154 43.68 -0.46 -1.52
CA PRO A 154 42.62 -0.58 -0.52
C PRO A 154 42.25 0.78 0.09
N ILE A 155 40.97 0.95 0.43
CA ILE A 155 40.45 2.14 1.14
C ILE A 155 39.51 1.71 2.26
N THR A 156 39.35 2.55 3.28
CA THR A 156 38.38 2.30 4.35
C THR A 156 36.97 2.64 3.92
N SER A 157 36.78 3.77 3.22
CA SER A 157 35.46 4.23 2.81
C SER A 157 35.50 5.10 1.57
N TYR A 158 34.36 5.22 0.90
CA TYR A 158 34.09 6.29 -0.04
C TYR A 158 32.69 6.86 0.18
N TYR A 159 32.52 8.13 -0.17
CA TYR A 159 31.23 8.83 -0.14
C TYR A 159 30.80 9.15 -1.55
N ALA A 160 29.53 8.88 -1.88
CA ALA A 160 28.97 9.15 -3.20
C ALA A 160 27.59 9.80 -3.09
N ARG A 161 27.25 10.65 -4.06
CA ARG A 161 25.94 11.30 -4.15
C ARG A 161 25.48 11.51 -5.58
N SER A 162 24.17 11.47 -5.79
CA SER A 162 23.55 11.79 -7.07
C SER A 162 22.25 12.57 -6.86
N THR A 163 21.97 13.48 -7.78
CA THR A 163 20.78 14.34 -7.72
C THR A 163 19.74 13.90 -8.73
N PHE A 164 18.46 13.99 -8.34
CA PHE A 164 17.32 13.69 -9.20
C PHE A 164 16.22 14.73 -9.01
N GLN A 165 15.28 14.82 -9.96
CA GLN A 165 14.19 15.82 -9.93
C GLN A 165 12.86 15.17 -9.56
N ILE A 166 12.09 15.81 -8.67
CA ILE A 166 10.71 15.44 -8.35
C ILE A 166 9.79 16.58 -8.77
N SER A 167 8.73 16.26 -9.51
CA SER A 167 7.73 17.26 -9.92
C SER A 167 6.64 17.45 -8.86
N GLN A 168 6.15 16.35 -8.27
CA GLN A 168 5.10 16.36 -7.26
C GLN A 168 5.32 15.26 -6.22
N TYR A 169 6.06 15.56 -5.15
CA TYR A 169 6.39 14.55 -4.13
C TYR A 169 5.14 14.01 -3.42
N GLN A 170 4.03 14.76 -3.41
CA GLN A 170 2.76 14.30 -2.82
C GLN A 170 2.12 13.13 -3.57
N ASP A 171 2.58 12.82 -4.80
CA ASP A 171 2.13 11.65 -5.55
C ASP A 171 2.91 10.39 -5.21
N ILE A 172 4.04 10.51 -4.49
CA ILE A 172 4.83 9.38 -4.02
C ILE A 172 4.12 8.78 -2.81
N VAL A 173 3.67 7.54 -2.96
CA VAL A 173 2.95 6.79 -1.91
C VAL A 173 3.77 5.62 -1.36
N ARG A 174 4.90 5.30 -1.99
CA ARG A 174 5.81 4.25 -1.56
C ARG A 174 7.24 4.56 -1.99
N ALA A 175 8.23 4.08 -1.25
CA ALA A 175 9.64 4.25 -1.59
C ALA A 175 10.46 3.04 -1.15
N ILE A 176 11.37 2.61 -2.02
CA ILE A 176 12.17 1.40 -1.87
C ILE A 176 13.61 1.74 -2.23
N LEU A 177 14.55 1.33 -1.36
CA LEU A 177 15.96 1.24 -1.66
C LEU A 177 16.30 -0.23 -1.88
N ASP A 178 16.61 -0.58 -3.12
CA ASP A 178 17.23 -1.86 -3.46
C ASP A 178 18.74 -1.63 -3.54
N ILE A 179 19.55 -2.42 -2.85
CA ILE A 179 21.00 -2.19 -2.76
C ILE A 179 21.80 -3.48 -2.69
N ASP A 180 22.88 -3.55 -3.47
CA ASP A 180 23.98 -4.50 -3.26
C ASP A 180 25.16 -3.75 -2.65
N TYR A 181 25.91 -4.37 -1.75
CA TYR A 181 27.00 -3.69 -1.05
C TYR A 181 28.02 -4.65 -0.47
N ASP A 182 29.23 -4.15 -0.29
CA ASP A 182 30.38 -4.83 0.27
C ASP A 182 31.34 -3.77 0.85
N ASP A 183 31.53 -3.64 2.16
CA ASP A 183 30.97 -4.45 3.26
C ASP A 183 29.76 -3.81 3.97
N GLY A 184 29.73 -2.48 4.09
CA GLY A 184 28.68 -1.79 4.83
C GLY A 184 28.35 -0.43 4.23
N PHE A 185 27.16 0.07 4.50
CA PHE A 185 26.72 1.36 3.95
C PHE A 185 25.84 2.16 4.92
N VAL A 186 25.77 3.47 4.70
CA VAL A 186 24.69 4.32 5.17
C VAL A 186 24.15 5.15 4.01
N ALA A 187 22.84 5.11 3.79
CA ALA A 187 22.15 5.85 2.76
C ALA A 187 21.36 7.02 3.35
N TYR A 188 21.42 8.16 2.69
CA TYR A 188 20.80 9.42 3.08
C TYR A 188 19.99 10.00 1.94
N LEU A 189 18.84 10.58 2.27
CA LEU A 189 18.05 11.36 1.35
C LEU A 189 17.91 12.79 1.87
N ASN A 190 18.35 13.77 1.07
CA ASN A 190 18.40 15.19 1.45
C ASN A 190 18.99 15.45 2.85
N GLY A 191 19.99 14.67 3.25
CA GLY A 191 20.66 14.77 4.56
C GLY A 191 20.05 13.95 5.69
N THR A 192 18.92 13.27 5.48
CA THR A 192 18.29 12.38 6.46
C THR A 192 18.66 10.93 6.18
N GLU A 193 19.16 10.20 7.18
CA GLU A 193 19.46 8.77 7.05
C GLU A 193 18.16 7.98 6.77
N ILE A 194 18.18 7.12 5.74
CA ILE A 194 17.03 6.30 5.31
C ILE A 194 17.28 4.80 5.44
N ALA A 195 18.54 4.37 5.47
CA ALA A 195 18.93 2.97 5.61
C ALA A 195 20.41 2.86 5.99
N ARG A 196 20.77 1.75 6.65
CA ARG A 196 22.17 1.37 6.92
C ARG A 196 22.34 -0.14 7.04
N ALA A 197 23.56 -0.60 6.84
CA ALA A 197 24.02 -1.93 7.20
C ALA A 197 25.50 -1.90 7.62
N GLY A 198 25.87 -2.75 8.58
CA GLY A 198 27.27 -2.95 9.00
C GLY A 198 27.89 -1.87 9.89
N LEU A 199 27.30 -0.67 10.02
CA LEU A 199 27.90 0.47 10.75
C LEU A 199 27.13 0.83 12.03
N VAL A 200 27.84 1.30 13.05
CA VAL A 200 27.28 1.62 14.39
C VAL A 200 27.25 3.12 14.65
N GLY A 201 28.23 3.90 14.19
CA GLY A 201 28.28 5.34 14.40
C GLY A 201 27.10 6.07 13.74
N THR A 202 26.60 7.14 14.39
CA THR A 202 25.47 7.95 13.90
C THR A 202 25.78 9.46 14.00
N PRO A 203 26.35 10.09 12.95
CA PRO A 203 26.87 9.46 11.74
C PRO A 203 28.19 8.69 12.01
N PRO A 204 28.56 7.73 11.14
CA PRO A 204 29.86 7.07 11.20
C PRO A 204 31.02 8.05 11.06
N ASN A 205 32.18 7.70 11.61
CA ASN A 205 33.43 8.38 11.23
C ASN A 205 33.91 7.86 9.89
N PHE A 206 34.63 8.69 9.12
CA PHE A 206 35.17 8.32 7.81
C PHE A 206 36.08 7.07 7.82
N ASP A 207 36.69 6.76 8.97
CA ASP A 207 37.57 5.61 9.20
C ASP A 207 36.90 4.49 10.03
N GLU A 208 35.58 4.56 10.25
CA GLU A 208 34.83 3.46 10.87
C GLU A 208 34.85 2.23 9.94
N LEU A 209 35.08 1.06 10.53
CA LEU A 209 35.00 -0.21 9.81
C LEU A 209 33.60 -0.80 9.97
N SER A 210 33.09 -1.40 8.91
CA SER A 210 31.80 -2.08 8.91
C SER A 210 31.90 -3.53 9.41
N ALA A 211 30.76 -4.17 9.60
CA ALA A 211 30.68 -5.63 9.68
C ALA A 211 30.82 -6.24 8.28
N ASP A 212 31.50 -7.39 8.22
CA ASP A 212 31.74 -8.20 7.02
C ASP A 212 30.44 -8.59 6.29
N HIS A 213 30.37 -8.32 4.99
CA HIS A 213 29.27 -8.70 4.11
C HIS A 213 29.68 -8.62 2.63
N GLU A 214 29.48 -9.70 1.89
CA GLU A 214 29.84 -9.78 0.48
C GLU A 214 28.74 -9.29 -0.47
N SER A 215 29.15 -8.60 -1.54
CA SER A 215 28.28 -8.32 -2.70
C SER A 215 27.71 -9.62 -3.29
N GLN A 216 26.44 -9.63 -3.67
CA GLN A 216 25.76 -10.87 -4.09
C GLN A 216 25.41 -10.91 -5.57
N LEU A 217 25.27 -9.77 -6.24
CA LEU A 217 24.68 -9.70 -7.58
C LEU A 217 25.59 -10.32 -8.65
N TYR A 218 26.92 -10.24 -8.49
CA TYR A 218 27.87 -10.85 -9.43
C TYR A 218 27.78 -12.38 -9.47
N GLN A 219 27.27 -13.00 -8.39
CA GLN A 219 27.01 -14.43 -8.31
C GLN A 219 25.56 -14.81 -8.69
N GLY A 220 24.76 -13.84 -9.16
CA GLY A 220 23.33 -14.03 -9.44
C GLY A 220 22.45 -14.03 -8.18
N GLY A 221 22.95 -13.49 -7.07
CA GLY A 221 22.19 -13.28 -5.84
C GLY A 221 21.15 -12.16 -5.97
N ALA A 222 20.47 -11.88 -4.85
CA ALA A 222 19.41 -10.86 -4.78
C ALA A 222 19.91 -9.59 -4.10
N LEU A 223 19.35 -8.44 -4.51
CA LEU A 223 19.55 -7.17 -3.83
C LEU A 223 18.93 -7.20 -2.42
N THR A 224 19.51 -6.44 -1.51
CA THR A 224 18.86 -6.13 -0.23
C THR A 224 17.70 -5.17 -0.48
N TYR A 225 16.49 -5.62 -0.17
CA TYR A 225 15.25 -4.85 -0.29
C TYR A 225 14.97 -4.07 1.00
N ILE A 226 14.86 -2.75 0.91
CA ILE A 226 14.55 -1.88 2.05
C ILE A 226 13.37 -0.98 1.70
N GLU A 227 12.22 -1.20 2.34
CA GLU A 227 11.09 -0.28 2.26
C GLU A 227 11.34 0.91 3.19
N ILE A 228 11.31 2.11 2.63
CA ILE A 228 11.59 3.35 3.36
C ILE A 228 10.28 3.86 3.98
N ASP A 229 10.33 4.21 5.26
CA ASP A 229 9.19 4.76 5.98
C ASP A 229 8.71 6.09 5.35
N MET A 230 7.48 6.09 4.85
CA MET A 230 6.87 7.26 4.22
C MET A 230 6.68 8.44 5.20
N SER A 231 6.59 8.18 6.51
CA SER A 231 6.54 9.25 7.52
C SER A 231 7.85 10.02 7.63
N VAL A 232 8.98 9.34 7.35
CA VAL A 232 10.30 9.97 7.22
C VAL A 232 10.33 10.78 5.91
N LEU A 233 9.95 10.17 4.80
CA LEU A 233 10.06 10.79 3.47
C LEU A 233 9.16 12.01 3.25
N ALA A 234 7.95 12.02 3.80
CA ALA A 234 7.00 13.12 3.65
C ALA A 234 7.54 14.47 4.14
N ASN A 235 8.55 14.45 5.03
CA ASN A 235 9.21 15.64 5.56
C ASN A 235 10.57 15.93 4.91
N VAL A 236 11.06 15.02 4.07
CA VAL A 236 12.42 15.05 3.49
C VAL A 236 12.38 15.39 2.01
N LEU A 237 11.42 14.84 1.26
CA LEU A 237 11.28 15.07 -0.17
C LEU A 237 10.78 16.49 -0.48
N ILE A 238 11.30 17.07 -1.54
CA ILE A 238 10.85 18.38 -2.04
C ILE A 238 10.52 18.31 -3.53
N ASN A 239 9.63 19.20 -3.99
CA ASN A 239 9.50 19.45 -5.42
C ASN A 239 10.78 20.17 -5.91
N GLY A 240 11.34 19.68 -7.01
CA GLY A 240 12.64 20.11 -7.55
C GLY A 240 13.74 19.10 -7.25
N THR A 241 14.93 19.63 -6.96
CA THR A 241 16.15 18.82 -6.83
C THR A 241 16.18 18.10 -5.48
N ASN A 242 16.36 16.79 -5.53
CA ASN A 242 16.60 15.91 -4.38
C ASN A 242 17.98 15.25 -4.54
N VAL A 243 18.57 14.79 -3.45
CA VAL A 243 19.86 14.10 -3.43
C VAL A 243 19.76 12.77 -2.68
N LEU A 244 20.20 11.70 -3.32
CA LEU A 244 20.56 10.44 -2.66
C LEU A 244 22.07 10.46 -2.43
N ALA A 245 22.49 10.17 -1.21
CA ALA A 245 23.88 10.12 -0.79
C ALA A 245 24.16 8.81 -0.05
N ILE A 246 25.31 8.19 -0.29
CA ILE A 246 25.70 6.90 0.30
C ILE A 246 27.17 6.94 0.71
N GLU A 247 27.45 6.54 1.94
CA GLU A 247 28.80 6.18 2.36
C GLU A 247 28.92 4.66 2.41
N VAL A 248 30.04 4.14 1.94
CA VAL A 248 30.35 2.71 1.89
C VAL A 248 31.65 2.50 2.63
N HIS A 249 31.69 1.48 3.48
CA HIS A 249 32.79 1.19 4.39
C HIS A 249 33.19 -0.28 4.29
N ASN A 250 34.48 -0.54 4.29
CA ASN A 250 35.07 -1.87 4.41
C ASN A 250 35.14 -2.34 5.87
N SER A 251 35.17 -3.65 6.03
CA SER A 251 35.36 -4.34 7.31
C SER A 251 36.83 -4.38 7.75
N ASP A 252 37.78 -4.30 6.79
CA ASP A 252 39.23 -4.18 7.02
C ASP A 252 39.81 -3.00 6.20
N PRO A 253 40.68 -2.14 6.77
CA PRO A 253 41.33 -1.06 6.02
C PRO A 253 42.25 -1.53 4.89
N ASN A 254 42.55 -2.84 4.81
CA ASN A 254 43.32 -3.48 3.75
C ASN A 254 42.48 -4.50 2.95
N SER A 255 41.14 -4.36 2.95
CA SER A 255 40.26 -5.26 2.18
C SER A 255 40.66 -5.35 0.71
N SER A 256 40.51 -6.53 0.13
CA SER A 256 40.83 -6.82 -1.28
C SER A 256 39.85 -6.18 -2.26
N ASP A 257 38.66 -5.87 -1.78
CA ASP A 257 37.48 -5.45 -2.52
C ASP A 257 36.68 -4.43 -1.71
N LEU A 258 35.71 -3.83 -2.40
CA LEU A 258 34.65 -2.97 -1.90
C LEU A 258 33.73 -2.73 -3.09
N SER A 259 32.42 -2.92 -2.96
CA SER A 259 31.46 -2.53 -4.01
C SER A 259 30.15 -2.02 -3.41
N CYS A 260 29.41 -1.22 -4.18
CA CYS A 260 28.05 -0.85 -3.81
C CYS A 260 27.24 -0.47 -5.05
N TRP A 261 25.96 -0.83 -5.00
CA TRP A 261 25.04 -0.67 -6.11
C TRP A 261 23.60 -0.34 -5.66
N PRO A 262 23.31 0.95 -5.35
CA PRO A 262 21.98 1.41 -4.98
C PRO A 262 21.02 1.66 -6.14
N PHE A 263 19.74 1.43 -5.89
CA PHE A 263 18.60 1.83 -6.71
C PHE A 263 17.52 2.44 -5.81
N LEU A 264 17.09 3.66 -6.11
CA LEU A 264 15.96 4.30 -5.41
C LEU A 264 14.73 4.30 -6.30
N THR A 265 13.70 3.56 -5.88
CA THR A 265 12.45 3.37 -6.62
C THR A 265 11.27 3.92 -5.84
N PHE A 266 10.42 4.70 -6.51
CA PHE A 266 9.20 5.26 -5.94
C PHE A 266 7.96 4.60 -6.54
N GLY A 267 6.96 4.36 -5.69
CA GLY A 267 5.61 4.00 -6.10
C GLY A 267 4.72 5.24 -6.14
N PHE A 268 4.03 5.44 -7.26
CA PHE A 268 3.18 6.60 -7.52
C PHE A 268 1.70 6.25 -7.37
N GLY A 269 0.92 7.16 -6.79
CA GLY A 269 -0.54 7.01 -6.67
C GLY A 269 -1.28 7.34 -7.97
N SER A 270 -0.73 8.24 -8.78
CA SER A 270 -1.30 8.63 -10.07
C SER A 270 -0.75 7.80 -11.24
N ALA A 271 -1.44 7.88 -12.38
CA ALA A 271 -0.99 7.30 -13.65
C ALA A 271 -0.05 8.24 -14.44
N GLN A 272 0.41 9.35 -13.84
CA GLN A 272 1.34 10.26 -14.49
C GLN A 272 2.77 9.83 -14.21
N ASN A 273 3.57 9.64 -15.26
CA ASN A 273 4.99 9.36 -15.10
C ASN A 273 5.72 10.62 -14.62
N GLN A 274 6.53 10.49 -13.58
CA GLN A 274 7.41 11.52 -13.06
C GLN A 274 8.85 11.41 -13.63
N PHE A 275 9.30 10.21 -13.95
CA PHE A 275 10.61 9.93 -14.51
C PHE A 275 10.46 9.31 -15.92
N ASN A 276 11.05 8.14 -16.16
CA ASN A 276 11.01 7.45 -17.45
C ASN A 276 9.91 6.38 -17.53
N GLY A 277 9.10 6.21 -16.48
CA GLY A 277 8.04 5.18 -16.40
C GLY A 277 8.58 3.76 -16.26
N THR A 278 9.85 3.58 -15.88
CA THR A 278 10.48 2.26 -15.79
C THR A 278 11.17 2.06 -14.44
N THR A 279 11.28 0.80 -14.04
CA THR A 279 12.06 0.36 -12.87
C THR A 279 13.42 -0.20 -13.29
N HIS A 280 14.36 -0.28 -12.35
CA HIS A 280 15.66 -0.91 -12.61
C HIS A 280 15.51 -2.41 -12.93
N PRO A 281 16.47 -3.03 -13.65
CA PRO A 281 16.33 -4.39 -14.17
C PRO A 281 16.10 -5.50 -13.13
N TYR A 282 16.46 -5.23 -11.87
CA TYR A 282 16.36 -6.18 -10.76
C TYR A 282 15.11 -5.93 -9.89
N PHE A 283 14.30 -4.92 -10.23
CA PHE A 283 13.15 -4.57 -9.42
C PHE A 283 12.09 -5.67 -9.49
N ASN A 284 11.67 -6.16 -8.33
CA ASN A 284 10.61 -7.15 -8.24
C ASN A 284 9.23 -6.49 -8.42
N ASN A 285 8.77 -6.41 -9.67
CA ASN A 285 7.42 -5.96 -10.04
C ASN A 285 6.27 -6.88 -9.56
N GLY A 286 6.53 -7.90 -8.74
CA GLY A 286 5.49 -8.70 -8.06
C GLY A 286 4.56 -7.84 -7.18
N ASN A 287 3.62 -8.45 -6.44
CA ASN A 287 2.56 -7.79 -5.64
C ASN A 287 3.03 -6.66 -4.69
N GLN A 288 3.40 -5.52 -5.26
CA GLN A 288 3.96 -4.34 -4.62
C GLN A 288 3.00 -3.15 -4.78
N GLY A 289 1.87 -3.35 -5.47
CA GLY A 289 0.77 -2.39 -5.66
C GLY A 289 0.11 -1.89 -4.38
N GLY A 290 0.51 -2.40 -3.21
CA GLY A 290 -0.13 -2.11 -1.93
C GLY A 290 -1.54 -2.68 -1.84
N SER A 291 -2.19 -2.43 -0.71
CA SER A 291 -3.62 -2.64 -0.51
C SER A 291 -4.11 -1.47 0.32
N ILE A 292 -5.37 -1.08 0.16
CA ILE A 292 -5.97 -0.11 1.06
C ILE A 292 -6.43 -0.88 2.30
N GLU A 293 -5.85 -0.60 3.46
CA GLU A 293 -6.10 -1.31 4.71
C GLU A 293 -6.54 -0.35 5.81
N THR A 294 -7.69 -0.59 6.43
CA THR A 294 -8.10 0.18 7.60
C THR A 294 -7.24 -0.15 8.82
N ASN A 295 -7.17 0.79 9.77
CA ASN A 295 -6.51 0.59 11.07
C ASN A 295 -7.42 -0.13 12.09
N PHE A 296 -8.48 -0.78 11.61
CA PHE A 296 -9.38 -1.60 12.40
C PHE A 296 -9.76 -2.88 11.64
N GLY A 297 -10.34 -3.85 12.34
CA GLY A 297 -10.95 -5.04 11.74
C GLY A 297 -12.45 -5.04 11.95
N ILE A 298 -13.15 -6.03 11.40
CA ILE A 298 -14.59 -6.16 11.62
C ILE A 298 -14.87 -7.13 12.76
N ALA A 299 -15.64 -6.73 13.76
CA ALA A 299 -15.98 -7.58 14.90
C ALA A 299 -16.73 -8.86 14.43
N THR A 300 -16.28 -10.03 14.89
CA THR A 300 -16.90 -11.33 14.53
C THR A 300 -18.38 -11.40 14.94
N ALA A 301 -18.74 -10.86 16.11
CA ALA A 301 -20.13 -10.80 16.58
C ALA A 301 -21.03 -9.84 15.78
N GLY A 302 -20.46 -9.17 14.77
CA GLY A 302 -21.08 -8.14 13.97
C GLY A 302 -20.93 -6.74 14.56
N GLU A 303 -21.00 -5.73 13.68
CA GLU A 303 -20.98 -4.32 14.03
C GLU A 303 -21.51 -3.44 12.89
N THR A 304 -21.45 -2.11 13.07
CA THR A 304 -21.86 -1.15 12.04
C THR A 304 -20.67 -0.38 11.51
N LEU A 305 -20.49 -0.44 10.20
CA LEU A 305 -19.53 0.36 9.45
C LEU A 305 -20.16 1.68 9.03
N TYR A 306 -19.35 2.73 8.98
CA TYR A 306 -19.73 4.09 8.62
C TYR A 306 -18.77 4.64 7.58
N LEU A 307 -19.32 5.13 6.47
CA LEU A 307 -18.64 5.99 5.50
C LEU A 307 -19.00 7.44 5.81
N SER A 308 -18.01 8.31 5.98
CA SER A 308 -18.26 9.72 6.35
C SER A 308 -17.29 10.69 5.69
N ASN A 309 -17.63 11.97 5.74
CA ASN A 309 -16.73 13.07 5.41
C ASN A 309 -16.94 14.25 6.37
N ALA A 310 -16.37 15.43 6.06
CA ALA A 310 -16.50 16.62 6.89
C ALA A 310 -17.96 17.08 7.14
N SER A 311 -18.91 16.67 6.29
CA SER A 311 -20.33 16.98 6.43
C SER A 311 -21.10 15.98 7.29
N GLY A 312 -20.48 14.86 7.69
CA GLY A 312 -21.10 13.81 8.50
C GLY A 312 -21.13 12.44 7.80
N ILE A 313 -22.03 11.57 8.26
CA ILE A 313 -22.21 10.22 7.73
C ILE A 313 -22.84 10.30 6.33
N LEU A 314 -22.22 9.62 5.37
CA LEU A 314 -22.72 9.44 4.01
C LEU A 314 -23.52 8.15 3.89
N ASP A 315 -23.01 7.07 4.47
CA ASP A 315 -23.64 5.76 4.44
C ASP A 315 -23.24 4.90 5.67
N SER A 316 -24.02 3.86 5.94
CA SER A 316 -23.71 2.87 6.97
C SER A 316 -24.16 1.47 6.58
N LEU A 317 -23.37 0.47 6.92
CA LEU A 317 -23.65 -0.95 6.66
C LEU A 317 -23.52 -1.73 7.96
N VAL A 318 -24.56 -2.49 8.33
CA VAL A 318 -24.50 -3.42 9.46
C VAL A 318 -23.94 -4.75 8.95
N VAL A 319 -22.80 -5.15 9.51
CA VAL A 319 -22.21 -6.47 9.31
C VAL A 319 -22.66 -7.37 10.45
N PRO A 320 -23.44 -8.44 10.20
CA PRO A 320 -23.86 -9.34 11.25
C PRO A 320 -22.73 -10.33 11.61
N ASP A 321 -23.02 -11.22 12.55
CA ASP A 321 -22.25 -12.46 12.73
C ASP A 321 -22.49 -13.33 11.47
N LEU A 322 -21.48 -13.40 10.59
CA LEU A 322 -21.57 -14.12 9.33
C LEU A 322 -20.97 -15.53 9.49
N GLU A 323 -21.68 -16.50 8.93
CA GLU A 323 -21.12 -17.82 8.66
C GLU A 323 -19.91 -17.70 7.73
N ALA A 324 -18.98 -18.65 7.87
CA ALA A 324 -17.76 -18.67 7.06
C ALA A 324 -18.08 -18.61 5.56
N GLU A 325 -17.24 -17.89 4.81
CA GLU A 325 -17.33 -17.66 3.37
C GLU A 325 -18.45 -16.71 2.91
N MET A 326 -19.26 -16.18 3.84
CA MET A 326 -20.36 -15.29 3.48
C MET A 326 -19.99 -13.82 3.59
N SER A 327 -20.78 -12.99 2.93
CA SER A 327 -20.73 -11.54 3.01
C SER A 327 -22.12 -10.97 3.21
N VAL A 328 -22.19 -9.70 3.59
CA VAL A 328 -23.41 -8.92 3.61
C VAL A 328 -23.27 -7.75 2.64
N GLY A 329 -24.32 -7.41 1.90
CA GLY A 329 -24.24 -6.31 0.96
C GLY A 329 -25.57 -5.89 0.35
N LYS A 330 -25.50 -4.86 -0.49
CA LYS A 330 -26.60 -4.30 -1.27
C LYS A 330 -26.92 -5.20 -2.45
N ASN A 331 -28.15 -5.68 -2.56
CA ASN A 331 -28.55 -6.56 -3.68
C ASN A 331 -28.77 -5.83 -5.02
N GLN A 332 -28.64 -4.51 -5.03
CA GLN A 332 -28.67 -3.66 -6.22
C GLN A 332 -27.56 -2.62 -6.13
N ASP A 333 -26.30 -2.99 -6.31
CA ASP A 333 -25.07 -2.18 -6.15
C ASP A 333 -25.26 -0.75 -5.58
N GLY A 334 -24.90 -0.56 -4.31
CA GLY A 334 -25.11 0.69 -3.56
C GLY A 334 -26.57 1.04 -3.22
N MET A 335 -27.54 0.31 -3.77
CA MET A 335 -28.98 0.46 -3.56
C MET A 335 -29.64 -0.87 -3.17
N GLY A 336 -30.95 -0.82 -2.91
CA GLY A 336 -31.73 -2.00 -2.57
C GLY A 336 -31.55 -2.48 -1.12
N PRO A 337 -32.30 -3.51 -0.71
CA PRO A 337 -32.15 -4.11 0.61
C PRO A 337 -30.77 -4.74 0.79
N THR A 338 -30.30 -4.68 2.04
CA THR A 338 -29.12 -5.42 2.48
C THR A 338 -29.49 -6.90 2.65
N VAL A 339 -28.68 -7.80 2.09
CA VAL A 339 -28.85 -9.26 2.09
C VAL A 339 -27.52 -9.95 2.41
N ILE A 340 -27.59 -11.22 2.76
CA ILE A 340 -26.43 -12.10 2.95
C ILE A 340 -26.14 -12.82 1.63
N PHE A 341 -24.90 -12.79 1.15
CA PHE A 341 -24.47 -13.54 -0.02
C PHE A 341 -23.61 -14.74 0.40
N PRO A 342 -23.93 -15.95 -0.09
CA PRO A 342 -23.09 -17.13 0.13
C PRO A 342 -21.87 -17.17 -0.80
N VAL A 343 -21.84 -16.30 -1.81
CA VAL A 343 -20.72 -16.14 -2.75
C VAL A 343 -20.40 -14.66 -2.79
N PRO A 344 -19.37 -14.21 -2.06
CA PRO A 344 -18.99 -12.81 -2.03
C PRO A 344 -18.44 -12.31 -3.37
N THR A 345 -18.57 -11.00 -3.63
CA THR A 345 -18.23 -10.40 -4.93
C THR A 345 -17.22 -9.24 -4.84
N PRO A 346 -16.05 -9.40 -4.19
CA PRO A 346 -15.08 -8.33 -4.07
C PRO A 346 -14.60 -7.80 -5.44
N ASN A 347 -14.59 -6.48 -5.57
CA ASN A 347 -14.37 -5.68 -6.77
C ASN A 347 -15.35 -5.97 -7.93
N SER A 348 -16.54 -6.49 -7.64
CA SER A 348 -17.52 -6.92 -8.64
C SER A 348 -18.94 -6.55 -8.25
N SER A 349 -19.85 -6.62 -9.22
CA SER A 349 -21.27 -6.32 -9.00
C SER A 349 -21.98 -7.42 -8.20
N ASN A 350 -22.79 -7.00 -7.23
CA ASN A 350 -23.68 -7.86 -6.45
C ASN A 350 -24.93 -8.27 -7.26
N ASN A 351 -25.24 -7.58 -8.38
CA ASN A 351 -26.50 -7.74 -9.12
C ASN A 351 -26.69 -9.12 -9.76
N VAL A 352 -25.63 -9.93 -9.83
CA VAL A 352 -25.65 -11.30 -10.34
C VAL A 352 -25.73 -12.33 -9.21
N GLY A 353 -25.54 -11.92 -7.96
CA GLY A 353 -25.53 -12.77 -6.78
C GLY A 353 -26.92 -13.11 -6.28
N ILE A 354 -27.08 -14.33 -5.76
CA ILE A 354 -28.30 -14.74 -5.04
C ILE A 354 -28.11 -14.37 -3.57
N GLY A 355 -28.88 -13.39 -3.11
CA GLY A 355 -28.86 -12.95 -1.71
C GLY A 355 -30.02 -13.51 -0.89
N PHE A 356 -29.80 -13.68 0.41
CA PHE A 356 -30.76 -14.18 1.38
C PHE A 356 -31.03 -13.12 2.46
N SER A 357 -32.24 -13.11 3.02
CA SER A 357 -32.61 -12.13 4.06
C SER A 357 -32.05 -12.45 5.44
N GLY A 358 -31.51 -13.65 5.64
CA GLY A 358 -30.95 -14.10 6.92
C GLY A 358 -30.69 -15.59 6.94
N TYR A 359 -30.27 -16.08 8.10
CA TYR A 359 -30.09 -17.50 8.36
C TYR A 359 -31.39 -18.16 8.82
N GLU A 360 -31.56 -19.41 8.41
CA GLU A 360 -32.59 -20.27 8.94
C GLU A 360 -32.26 -20.70 10.37
N ALA A 361 -33.30 -20.95 11.17
CA ALA A 361 -33.11 -21.41 12.55
C ALA A 361 -32.41 -22.78 12.56
N MET A 362 -31.50 -22.99 13.51
CA MET A 362 -30.82 -24.28 13.67
C MET A 362 -31.86 -25.40 13.83
N PRO A 363 -31.81 -26.46 13.01
CA PRO A 363 -32.77 -27.54 13.11
C PRO A 363 -32.60 -28.31 14.42
N ILE A 364 -33.72 -28.69 15.02
CA ILE A 364 -33.72 -29.49 16.25
C ILE A 364 -33.60 -30.95 15.84
N ILE A 365 -32.52 -31.60 16.28
CA ILE A 365 -32.35 -33.05 16.18
C ILE A 365 -32.86 -33.66 17.48
N GLN A 366 -33.92 -34.47 17.40
CA GLN A 366 -34.58 -35.01 18.60
C GLN A 366 -33.79 -36.17 19.24
N GLN A 367 -32.97 -36.87 18.46
CA GLN A 367 -32.15 -37.97 18.94
C GLN A 367 -30.82 -37.45 19.52
N THR A 368 -30.51 -37.84 20.75
CA THR A 368 -29.21 -37.59 21.37
C THR A 368 -28.11 -38.38 20.65
N GLY A 369 -26.89 -37.86 20.53
CA GLY A 369 -25.78 -38.63 19.95
C GLY A 369 -25.37 -39.83 20.82
N GLY A 370 -25.04 -40.98 20.21
CA GLY A 370 -24.61 -42.20 20.92
C GLY A 370 -24.38 -43.42 20.01
N ILE A 371 -23.92 -44.53 20.60
CA ILE A 371 -23.78 -45.81 19.89
C ILE A 371 -25.10 -46.57 19.97
N TYR A 372 -25.64 -46.96 18.81
CA TYR A 372 -26.88 -47.71 18.68
C TYR A 372 -26.60 -49.12 18.15
N LEU A 373 -27.11 -50.14 18.84
CA LEU A 373 -26.96 -51.54 18.43
C LEU A 373 -27.96 -51.96 17.35
N GLN A 374 -28.86 -51.07 16.95
CA GLN A 374 -29.90 -51.28 15.94
C GLN A 374 -30.03 -50.02 15.08
N SER A 375 -30.65 -50.15 13.90
CA SER A 375 -30.99 -49.02 13.04
C SER A 375 -31.90 -48.03 13.78
N LEU A 376 -31.53 -46.75 13.76
CA LEU A 376 -32.28 -45.67 14.37
C LEU A 376 -32.88 -44.75 13.30
N SER A 377 -34.14 -44.38 13.46
CA SER A 377 -34.71 -43.26 12.71
C SER A 377 -34.41 -41.96 13.45
N VAL A 378 -33.77 -41.02 12.77
CA VAL A 378 -33.48 -39.68 13.28
C VAL A 378 -34.53 -38.72 12.76
N THR A 379 -35.13 -37.95 13.65
CA THR A 379 -36.09 -36.90 13.30
C THR A 379 -35.41 -35.55 13.44
N VAL A 380 -35.36 -34.83 12.33
CA VAL A 380 -34.87 -33.46 12.24
C VAL A 380 -36.08 -32.56 12.01
N THR A 381 -36.33 -31.62 12.92
CA THR A 381 -37.43 -30.66 12.79
C THR A 381 -36.88 -29.24 12.66
N ASN A 382 -37.35 -28.51 11.65
CA ASN A 382 -37.16 -27.06 11.58
C ASN A 382 -38.48 -26.38 11.99
N THR A 383 -38.42 -25.40 12.89
CA THR A 383 -39.57 -24.63 13.36
C THR A 383 -39.80 -23.33 12.60
N SER A 384 -38.99 -23.05 11.58
CA SER A 384 -39.10 -21.84 10.77
C SER A 384 -40.41 -21.76 10.00
N SER A 385 -41.03 -20.60 10.06
CA SER A 385 -42.20 -20.24 9.27
C SER A 385 -41.85 -19.68 7.89
N ASN A 386 -40.57 -19.41 7.62
CA ASN A 386 -40.12 -18.67 6.44
C ASN A 386 -39.62 -19.57 5.31
N GLY A 387 -39.46 -20.88 5.58
CA GLY A 387 -39.08 -21.89 4.59
C GLY A 387 -37.58 -21.89 4.29
N GLY A 388 -36.94 -23.05 4.48
CA GLY A 388 -35.54 -23.28 4.11
C GLY A 388 -35.35 -23.73 2.67
#